data_AF-A0A5S9IS89-F1
#
_entry.id   AF-A0A5S9IS89-F1
#
_cell.length_a   1.000
_cell.length_b   1.000
_cell.length_c   1.000
_cell.angle_alpha   90.00
_cell.angle_beta   90.00
_cell.angle_gamma   90.00
#
_symmetry.space_group_name_H-M   'P 1'
#
loop_
_entity.id
_entity.type
_entity.pdbx_description
1 polymer ?
#
loop_
_entity_poly.entity_id
_entity_poly.type
_entity_poly.pdbx_seq_one_letter_code
_entity_poly.pdbx_strand_id
1 'polypeptide(L)'
;MYLQKHWLRLSIVSTIIVEAITCLFRFGFNMASSKDTKFIAKITFGIRIHHGYIGVLLLLWAFFIRRKKNNLFYLLVISGICLVFSDLIHHFLVLWPITGDPHFDLVYPE
;
A
#
# COMPACT_ATOMS: atom_id res chain seq x y z
N MET A 1 -24.05 2.41 6.87
CA MET A 1 -24.26 1.09 7.54
C MET A 1 -23.54 -0.06 6.87
N TYR A 2 -23.52 -0.19 5.53
CA TYR A 2 -22.83 -1.30 4.84
C TYR A 2 -21.34 -1.41 5.18
N LEU A 3 -20.58 -0.30 5.04
CA LEU A 3 -19.15 -0.26 5.36
C LEU A 3 -18.87 -0.69 6.81
N GLN A 4 -19.67 -0.20 7.76
CA GLN A 4 -19.55 -0.57 9.17
C GLN A 4 -19.70 -2.07 9.42
N LYS A 5 -20.61 -2.74 8.70
CA LYS A 5 -20.86 -4.19 8.90
C LYS A 5 -19.80 -5.05 8.22
N HIS A 6 -19.17 -4.55 7.14
CA HIS A 6 -18.35 -5.35 6.24
C HIS A 6 -16.90 -4.87 6.12
N TRP A 7 -16.45 -3.88 6.90
CA TRP A 7 -15.13 -3.25 6.74
C TRP A 7 -13.97 -4.25 6.71
N LEU A 8 -13.97 -5.27 7.56
CA LEU A 8 -12.90 -6.26 7.59
C LEU A 8 -12.85 -7.07 6.29
N ARG A 9 -14.00 -7.59 5.83
CA ARG A 9 -14.10 -8.33 4.57
C ARG A 9 -13.70 -7.45 3.40
N LEU A 10 -14.16 -6.21 3.38
CA LEU A 10 -13.79 -5.24 2.35
C LEU A 10 -12.29 -4.95 2.36
N SER A 11 -11.67 -4.81 3.54
CA SER A 11 -10.22 -4.59 3.65
C SER A 11 -9.43 -5.77 3.07
N ILE A 12 -9.82 -7.00 3.39
CA ILE A 12 -9.17 -8.23 2.87
C ILE A 12 -9.34 -8.32 1.35
N VAL A 13 -10.56 -8.19 0.84
CA VAL A 13 -10.85 -8.27 -0.59
C VAL A 13 -10.11 -7.17 -1.35
N SER A 14 -10.12 -5.93 -0.85
CA SER A 14 -9.37 -4.83 -1.44
C SER A 14 -7.86 -5.08 -1.41
N THR A 15 -7.31 -5.63 -0.32
CA THR A 15 -5.87 -5.99 -0.24
C THR A 15 -5.49 -6.96 -1.35
N ILE A 16 -6.29 -8.03 -1.53
CA ILE A 16 -6.04 -9.05 -2.56
C ILE A 16 -6.13 -8.43 -3.96
N ILE A 17 -7.13 -7.58 -4.22
CA ILE A 17 -7.31 -6.93 -5.52
C ILE A 17 -6.13 -5.99 -5.82
N VAL A 18 -5.75 -5.13 -4.87
CA VAL A 18 -4.62 -4.21 -5.04
C VAL A 18 -3.34 -5.00 -5.23
N GLU A 19 -3.11 -6.07 -4.47
CA GLU A 19 -1.93 -6.90 -4.64
C GLU A 19 -1.88 -7.57 -6.02
N ALA A 20 -3.00 -8.11 -6.49
CA ALA A 20 -3.08 -8.71 -7.81
C ALA A 20 -2.75 -7.69 -8.92
N ILE A 21 -3.24 -6.45 -8.78
CA ILE A 21 -2.93 -5.35 -9.69
C ILE A 21 -1.43 -4.99 -9.61
N THR A 22 -0.87 -4.89 -8.41
CA THR A 22 0.57 -4.62 -8.19
C THR A 22 1.43 -5.72 -8.82
N CYS A 23 1.08 -6.99 -8.63
CA CYS A 23 1.73 -8.13 -9.27
C CYS A 23 1.64 -8.07 -10.80
N LEU A 24 0.47 -7.73 -11.35
CA LEU A 24 0.28 -7.59 -12.79
C LEU A 24 1.21 -6.51 -13.37
N PHE A 25 1.28 -5.34 -12.74
CA PHE A 25 2.22 -4.30 -13.18
C PHE A 25 3.68 -4.71 -13.01
N ARG A 26 4.00 -5.34 -11.87
CA ARG A 26 5.37 -5.75 -11.55
C ARG A 26 5.89 -6.82 -12.52
N PHE A 27 5.15 -7.90 -12.71
CA PHE A 27 5.61 -9.07 -13.47
C PHE A 27 5.06 -9.12 -14.90
N GLY A 28 3.86 -8.58 -15.14
CA GLY A 28 3.27 -8.53 -16.48
C GLY A 28 3.82 -7.39 -17.33
N PHE A 29 4.02 -6.21 -16.74
CA PHE A 29 4.56 -5.03 -17.43
C PHE A 29 6.02 -4.71 -17.08
N ASN A 30 6.66 -5.54 -16.24
CA ASN A 30 8.03 -5.35 -15.77
C ASN A 30 8.28 -3.95 -15.15
N MET A 31 7.27 -3.39 -14.47
CA MET A 31 7.38 -2.10 -13.82
C MET A 31 8.15 -2.21 -12.51
N ALA A 32 9.00 -1.24 -12.24
CA ALA A 32 9.80 -1.15 -11.03
C ALA A 32 9.77 0.28 -10.52
N SER A 33 9.24 0.51 -9.31
CA SER A 33 9.27 1.85 -8.72
C SER A 33 10.69 2.44 -8.67
N SER A 34 11.72 1.63 -8.37
CA SER A 34 13.13 2.07 -8.35
C SER A 34 13.63 2.66 -9.68
N LYS A 35 13.07 2.22 -10.82
CA LYS A 35 13.42 2.69 -12.16
C LYS A 35 12.43 3.73 -12.67
N ASP A 36 11.15 3.38 -12.69
CA ASP A 36 10.11 4.13 -13.41
C ASP A 36 9.65 5.37 -12.64
N THR A 37 9.93 5.44 -11.33
CA THR A 37 9.63 6.61 -10.50
C THR A 37 10.87 7.37 -10.04
N LYS A 38 12.06 7.09 -10.60
CA LYS A 38 13.33 7.73 -10.17
C LYS A 38 13.29 9.27 -10.28
N PHE A 39 12.49 9.83 -11.18
CA PHE A 39 12.30 11.28 -11.29
C PHE A 39 11.66 11.92 -10.04
N ILE A 40 10.84 11.16 -9.30
CA ILE A 40 10.20 11.59 -8.05
C ILE A 40 11.24 11.75 -6.93
N ALA A 41 12.36 11.03 -6.99
CA ALA A 41 13.44 11.13 -6.01
C ALA A 41 13.91 12.58 -5.78
N LYS A 42 13.87 13.43 -6.81
CA LYS A 42 14.27 14.85 -6.69
C LYS A 42 13.35 15.66 -5.79
N ILE A 43 12.05 15.35 -5.80
CA ILE A 43 11.04 16.07 -5.01
C ILE A 43 10.80 15.43 -3.64
N THR A 44 11.21 14.18 -3.45
CA THR A 44 11.13 13.46 -2.17
C THR A 44 12.46 13.39 -1.43
N PHE A 45 13.47 14.17 -1.84
CA PHE A 45 14.81 14.16 -1.25
C PHE A 45 15.44 12.75 -1.20
N GLY A 46 15.20 11.94 -2.24
CA GLY A 46 15.68 10.58 -2.36
C GLY A 46 14.79 9.53 -1.68
N ILE A 47 13.74 9.92 -0.94
CA ILE A 47 12.85 8.96 -0.27
C ILE A 47 11.98 8.24 -1.32
N ARG A 48 11.96 6.91 -1.26
CA ARG A 48 11.10 6.09 -2.11
C ARG A 48 9.72 5.97 -1.48
N ILE A 49 8.68 6.35 -2.23
CA ILE A 49 7.31 6.30 -1.70
C ILE A 49 6.76 4.90 -1.92
N HIS A 50 6.54 4.19 -0.81
CA HIS A 50 5.75 2.97 -0.75
C HIS A 50 4.27 3.33 -0.55
N HIS A 51 3.36 2.63 -1.21
CA HIS A 51 1.93 2.85 -0.98
C HIS A 51 1.52 2.48 0.46
N GLY A 52 2.31 1.64 1.15
CA GLY A 52 2.20 1.39 2.58
C GLY A 52 2.29 2.67 3.43
N TYR A 53 3.09 3.68 3.03
CA TYR A 53 3.20 4.95 3.76
C TYR A 53 1.89 5.73 3.72
N ILE A 54 1.24 5.77 2.56
CA ILE A 54 -0.08 6.38 2.39
C ILE A 54 -1.09 5.61 3.28
N GLY A 55 -1.01 4.28 3.30
CA GLY A 55 -1.82 3.46 4.18
C GLY A 55 -1.68 3.82 5.67
N VAL A 56 -0.45 3.98 6.16
CA VAL A 56 -0.17 4.42 7.54
C VAL A 56 -0.76 5.79 7.82
N LEU A 57 -0.59 6.77 6.91
CA LEU A 57 -1.16 8.11 7.06
C LEU A 57 -2.70 8.08 7.13
N LEU A 58 -3.36 7.25 6.31
CA LEU A 58 -4.82 7.07 6.35
C LEU A 58 -5.29 6.47 7.68
N LEU A 59 -4.57 5.48 8.22
CA LEU A 59 -4.89 4.89 9.51
C LEU A 59 -4.68 5.86 10.68
N LEU A 60 -3.62 6.67 10.62
CA LEU A 60 -3.40 7.75 11.58
C LEU A 60 -4.54 8.77 11.53
N TRP A 61 -5.00 9.14 10.34
CA TRP A 61 -6.14 10.03 10.21
C TRP A 61 -7.44 9.40 10.73
N ALA A 62 -7.67 8.12 10.41
CA ALA A 62 -8.81 7.36 10.94
C ALA A 62 -8.82 7.37 12.47
N PHE A 63 -7.65 7.25 13.10
CA PHE A 63 -7.50 7.34 14.56
C PHE A 63 -8.03 8.68 15.09
N PHE A 64 -7.69 9.82 14.49
CA PHE A 64 -8.17 11.13 14.97
C PHE A 64 -9.69 11.31 14.84
N ILE A 65 -10.33 10.71 13.84
CA ILE A 65 -11.78 10.84 13.62
C ILE A 65 -12.61 9.67 14.18
N ARG A 66 -11.97 8.72 14.89
CA ARG A 66 -12.56 7.46 15.37
C ARG A 66 -13.85 7.60 16.19
N ARG A 67 -14.07 8.76 16.83
CA ARG A 67 -15.27 9.02 17.64
C ARG A 67 -16.55 9.05 16.80
N LYS A 68 -16.48 9.47 15.54
CA LYS A 68 -17.67 9.63 14.67
C LYS A 68 -18.19 8.30 14.12
N LYS A 69 -17.32 7.28 13.97
CA LYS A 69 -17.60 5.97 13.33
C LYS A 69 -18.54 6.07 12.11
N ASN A 70 -18.37 7.10 11.29
CA ASN A 70 -19.17 7.34 10.10
C ASN A 70 -18.55 6.62 8.88
N ASN A 71 -19.17 6.74 7.71
CA ASN A 71 -18.65 6.11 6.49
C ASN A 71 -17.22 6.55 6.17
N LEU A 72 -16.85 7.81 6.42
CA LEU A 72 -15.49 8.31 6.21
C LEU A 72 -14.47 7.55 7.07
N PHE A 73 -14.76 7.34 8.36
CA PHE A 73 -13.90 6.54 9.23
C PHE A 73 -13.65 5.14 8.65
N TYR A 74 -14.70 4.44 8.22
CA TYR A 74 -14.54 3.10 7.65
C TYR A 74 -13.81 3.13 6.30
N LEU A 75 -14.03 4.13 5.46
CA LEU A 75 -13.25 4.30 4.22
C LEU A 75 -11.77 4.44 4.52
N LEU A 76 -11.38 5.32 5.45
CA LEU A 76 -9.99 5.49 5.84
C LEU A 76 -9.37 4.20 6.41
N VAL A 77 -10.11 3.46 7.25
CA VAL A 77 -9.65 2.18 7.79
C VAL A 77 -9.46 1.14 6.69
N ILE A 78 -10.47 0.97 5.82
CA ILE A 78 -10.44 -0.03 4.74
C ILE A 78 -9.30 0.27 3.77
N SER A 79 -9.19 1.51 3.30
CA SER A 79 -8.10 1.94 2.40
C SER A 79 -6.75 1.85 3.09
N GLY A 80 -6.65 2.24 4.36
CA GLY A 80 -5.42 2.17 5.13
C GLY A 80 -4.89 0.75 5.30
N ILE A 81 -5.74 -0.17 5.76
CA ILE A 81 -5.40 -1.60 5.90
C ILE A 81 -5.02 -2.18 4.54
N CYS A 82 -5.82 -1.93 3.50
CA CYS A 82 -5.57 -2.39 2.15
C CYS A 82 -4.16 -2.05 1.66
N LEU A 83 -3.77 -0.77 1.76
CA LEU A 83 -2.49 -0.30 1.25
C LEU A 83 -1.31 -0.83 2.07
N VAL A 84 -1.40 -0.82 3.41
CA VAL A 84 -0.32 -1.34 4.27
C VAL A 84 -0.10 -2.83 4.02
N PHE A 85 -1.17 -3.62 4.03
CA PHE A 85 -1.02 -5.06 3.88
C PHE A 85 -0.63 -5.45 2.45
N SER A 86 -1.15 -4.79 1.41
CA SER A 86 -0.69 -5.08 0.05
C SER A 86 0.79 -4.76 -0.09
N ASP A 87 1.28 -3.62 0.42
CA ASP A 87 2.71 -3.28 0.37
C ASP A 87 3.59 -4.34 1.05
N LEU A 88 3.23 -4.75 2.28
CA LEU A 88 3.97 -5.77 3.01
C LEU A 88 3.92 -7.14 2.33
N ILE A 89 2.75 -7.55 1.83
CA ILE A 89 2.60 -8.82 1.10
C ILE A 89 3.44 -8.77 -0.18
N HIS A 90 3.37 -7.68 -0.94
CA HIS A 90 4.13 -7.53 -2.17
C HIS A 90 5.62 -7.69 -1.95
N HIS A 91 6.17 -6.97 -0.97
CA HIS A 91 7.60 -6.96 -0.73
C HIS A 91 8.10 -8.25 -0.06
N PHE A 92 7.41 -8.74 0.97
CA PHE A 92 7.92 -9.83 1.80
C PHE A 92 7.38 -11.22 1.45
N LEU A 93 6.18 -11.32 0.86
CA LEU A 93 5.55 -12.60 0.52
C LEU A 93 5.47 -12.88 -0.98
N VAL A 94 5.68 -11.88 -1.83
CA VAL A 94 5.67 -12.04 -3.30
C VAL A 94 7.05 -11.80 -3.90
N LEU A 95 7.58 -10.59 -3.81
CA LEU A 95 8.89 -10.23 -4.39
C LEU A 95 9.98 -11.08 -3.79
N TRP A 96 10.14 -11.07 -2.46
CA TRP A 96 11.27 -11.77 -1.83
C TRP A 96 11.37 -13.26 -2.21
N PRO A 97 10.29 -14.07 -2.17
CA PRO A 97 10.37 -15.47 -2.62
C PRO A 97 10.66 -15.66 -4.11
N ILE A 98 10.28 -14.71 -4.97
CA ILE A 98 10.41 -14.82 -6.44
C ILE A 98 11.76 -14.28 -6.92
N THR A 99 12.23 -13.15 -6.38
CA THR A 99 13.41 -12.42 -6.84
C THR A 99 14.62 -12.58 -5.91
N GLY A 100 14.43 -13.12 -4.71
CA GLY A 100 15.48 -13.25 -3.69
C GLY A 100 15.74 -11.97 -2.89
N ASP A 101 15.06 -10.87 -3.21
CA ASP A 101 15.19 -9.56 -2.55
C ASP A 101 13.80 -8.91 -2.41
N PRO A 102 13.43 -8.38 -1.22
CA PRO A 102 12.13 -7.74 -1.03
C PRO A 102 11.97 -6.42 -1.78
N HIS A 103 13.04 -5.76 -2.21
CA HIS A 103 13.04 -4.40 -2.79
C HIS A 103 12.34 -3.35 -1.92
N PHE A 104 12.46 -3.48 -0.59
CA PHE A 104 11.86 -2.59 0.43
C PHE A 104 12.83 -1.46 0.83
N ASP A 105 13.37 -0.76 -0.16
CA ASP A 105 14.34 0.31 0.07
C ASP A 105 13.63 1.62 0.46
N LEU A 106 13.99 2.19 1.60
CA LEU A 106 13.43 3.48 2.05
C LEU A 106 13.88 4.66 1.16
N VAL A 107 15.00 4.50 0.47
CA VAL A 107 15.65 5.51 -0.36
C VAL A 107 15.88 4.92 -1.75
N TYR A 108 15.78 5.73 -2.80
CA TYR A 108 16.15 5.27 -4.14
C TYR A 108 17.62 4.85 -4.17
N PRO A 109 17.96 3.67 -4.73
CA PRO A 109 19.35 3.27 -4.91
C PRO A 109 20.06 4.22 -5.89
N GLU A 110 21.36 4.45 -5.64
CA GLU A 110 22.22 5.33 -6.44
C GLU A 110 22.22 4.93 -7.94
#